data_AF-A0A2G1YZS9-F1
#
_entry.id   AF-A0A2G1YZS9-F1
#
_cell.length_a   1.000
_cell.length_b   1.000
_cell.length_c   1.000
_cell.angle_alpha   90.00
_cell.angle_beta   90.00
_cell.angle_gamma   90.00
#
_symmetry.space_group_name_H-M   'P 1'
#
loop_
_entity.id
_entity.type
_entity.pdbx_description
1 polymer ?
#
loop_
_entity_poly.entity_id
_entity_poly.type
_entity_poly.pdbx_seq_one_letter_code
_entity_poly.pdbx_strand_id
1 'polypeptide(L)'
;LTRIIDGDEEKVIKSDFIPLRSARVHSKEVLTIFQDVSEVVFERERRETVLRNLVTTLVGFVDRRDPFSADQSRRVTNVAVAVAKELNYSDDIIRTVDIAGNLMNIGKVLVPPELLTKTKNLSAKEMDIIRNSLFASADLLEEVDFDLPVAATLRQLQENWDGSGQPQGLKGIEIGEAARVIAVANAFVGMVSPRAYRSALGFSAAVKHLLDDADRRFDRKTVSALINFLENRGGRENWQHFANPPEDETDGPSK
;
A
#
# COMPACT_ATOMS: atom_id res chain seq x y z
N LEU A 1 9.47 -20.30 16.99
CA LEU A 1 10.75 -20.23 16.25
C LEU A 1 11.73 -19.50 17.14
N THR A 2 12.97 -19.97 17.21
CA THR A 2 14.04 -19.37 18.01
C THR A 2 15.25 -19.19 17.11
N ARG A 3 15.75 -17.96 16.99
CA ARG A 3 17.03 -17.67 16.32
C ARG A 3 18.16 -17.89 17.31
N ILE A 4 19.17 -18.65 16.91
CA ILE A 4 20.36 -18.94 17.70
C ILE A 4 21.60 -18.66 16.86
N ILE A 5 22.71 -18.32 17.52
CA ILE A 5 24.02 -18.21 16.89
C ILE A 5 24.79 -19.48 17.26
N ASP A 6 25.16 -20.27 16.27
CA ASP A 6 25.96 -21.49 16.42
C ASP A 6 27.31 -21.28 15.73
N GLY A 7 28.32 -20.86 16.51
CA GLY A 7 29.58 -20.37 15.97
C GLY A 7 29.41 -19.04 15.24
N ASP A 8 29.73 -19.01 13.94
CA ASP A 8 29.53 -17.85 13.06
C ASP A 8 28.23 -17.92 12.23
N GLU A 9 27.44 -18.99 12.35
CA GLU A 9 26.21 -19.19 11.59
C GLU A 9 24.96 -18.89 12.44
N GLU A 10 24.06 -18.06 11.91
CA GLU A 10 22.71 -17.90 12.46
C GLU A 10 21.85 -19.09 12.06
N LYS A 11 21.14 -19.70 13.02
CA LYS A 11 20.17 -20.78 12.78
C LYS A 11 18.80 -20.44 13.33
N VAL A 12 17.76 -20.89 12.65
CA VAL A 12 16.36 -20.77 13.07
C VAL A 12 15.83 -22.14 13.46
N ILE A 13 15.57 -22.33 14.74
CA ILE A 13 15.05 -23.59 15.29
C ILE A 13 13.53 -23.47 15.51
N LYS A 14 12.77 -24.39 14.91
CA LYS A 14 11.38 -24.64 15.27
C LYS A 14 11.32 -25.63 16.42
N SER A 15 10.61 -25.27 17.49
CA SER A 15 10.41 -26.12 18.65
C SER A 15 8.93 -26.41 18.81
N ASP A 16 8.56 -27.68 18.70
CA ASP A 16 7.19 -28.17 18.93
C ASP A 16 7.16 -29.01 20.21
N PHE A 17 6.17 -28.76 21.08
CA PHE A 17 6.00 -29.44 22.37
C PHE A 17 4.70 -30.24 22.35
N ILE A 18 4.82 -31.57 22.26
CA ILE A 18 3.67 -32.46 22.14
C ILE A 18 3.47 -33.19 23.48
N PRO A 19 2.37 -32.91 24.22
CA PRO A 19 2.09 -33.62 25.46
C PRO A 19 1.79 -35.09 25.16
N LEU A 20 2.48 -36.01 25.83
CA LEU A 20 2.24 -37.44 25.72
C LEU A 20 1.20 -37.87 26.75
N ARG A 21 0.22 -38.68 26.32
CA ARG A 21 -0.72 -39.31 27.26
C ARG A 21 0.01 -40.39 28.05
N SER A 22 0.34 -40.09 29.30
CA SER A 22 0.95 -41.08 30.21
C SER A 22 -0.11 -42.07 30.72
N ALA A 23 0.27 -43.35 30.79
CA ALA A 23 -0.51 -44.39 31.46
C ALA A 23 -0.34 -44.36 32.99
N ARG A 24 0.57 -43.52 33.53
CA ARG A 24 0.86 -43.41 34.97
C ARG A 24 0.33 -42.07 35.50
N VAL A 25 -0.38 -42.13 36.62
CA VAL A 25 -1.16 -41.03 37.24
C VAL A 25 -0.31 -39.79 37.61
N HIS A 26 1.03 -39.87 37.57
CA HIS A 26 1.92 -38.79 38.05
C HIS A 26 3.08 -38.39 37.12
N SER A 27 3.17 -38.85 35.86
CA SER A 27 4.16 -38.32 34.90
C SER A 27 3.49 -37.52 33.79
N LYS A 28 3.77 -36.20 33.72
CA LYS A 28 3.48 -35.38 32.53
C LYS A 28 4.69 -35.48 31.62
N GLU A 29 4.63 -36.38 30.65
CA GLU A 29 5.69 -36.54 29.64
C GLU A 29 5.40 -35.62 28.45
N VAL A 30 6.44 -34.96 27.92
CA VAL A 30 6.35 -34.07 26.75
C VAL A 30 7.41 -34.52 25.75
N LEU A 31 6.98 -34.78 24.52
CA LEU A 31 7.88 -34.95 23.38
C LEU A 31 8.24 -33.56 22.85
N THR A 32 9.52 -33.22 22.90
CA THR A 32 10.03 -31.98 22.31
C THR A 32 10.71 -32.30 20.99
N ILE A 33 10.28 -31.65 19.92
CA ILE A 33 10.87 -31.76 18.60
C ILE A 33 11.59 -30.45 18.28
N PHE A 34 12.87 -30.54 17.93
CA PHE A 34 13.66 -29.42 17.43
C PHE A 34 13.95 -29.67 15.95
N GLN A 35 13.53 -28.76 15.09
CA GLN A 35 13.84 -28.79 13.66
C GLN A 35 14.62 -27.53 13.30
N ASP A 36 15.73 -27.72 12.59
CA ASP A 36 16.41 -26.63 11.91
C ASP A 36 15.60 -26.25 10.66
N VAL A 37 15.09 -25.03 10.65
CA VAL A 37 14.31 -24.45 9.54
C VAL A 37 15.01 -23.23 8.93
N SER A 38 16.33 -23.09 9.17
CA SER A 38 17.14 -21.94 8.75
C SER A 38 17.04 -21.69 7.25
N GLU A 39 17.25 -22.72 6.43
CA GLU A 39 17.22 -22.61 4.97
C GLU A 39 15.87 -22.03 4.47
N VAL A 40 14.76 -22.59 4.94
CA VAL A 40 13.41 -22.16 4.54
C VAL A 40 13.13 -20.72 4.97
N VAL A 41 13.50 -20.36 6.21
CA VAL A 41 13.26 -19.02 6.75
C VAL A 41 14.13 -17.98 6.05
N PHE A 42 15.41 -18.26 5.85
CA PHE A 42 16.33 -17.33 5.18
C PHE A 42 16.03 -17.20 3.68
N GLU A 43 15.64 -18.27 3.00
CA GLU A 43 15.16 -18.16 1.62
C GLU A 43 13.94 -17.25 1.51
N ARG A 44 12.98 -17.40 2.43
CA ARG A 44 11.79 -16.53 2.48
C ARG A 44 12.18 -15.07 2.71
N GLU A 45 13.01 -14.79 3.71
CA GLU A 45 13.47 -13.43 4.02
C GLU A 45 14.26 -12.80 2.86
N ARG A 46 15.08 -13.61 2.17
CA ARG A 46 15.79 -13.19 0.97
C ARG A 46 14.83 -12.86 -0.17
N ARG A 47 13.83 -13.71 -0.44
CA ARG A 47 12.80 -13.47 -1.47
C ARG A 47 12.03 -12.19 -1.16
N GLU A 48 11.59 -12.00 0.08
CA GLU A 48 10.91 -10.78 0.52
C GLU A 48 11.78 -9.53 0.34
N THR A 49 13.07 -9.63 0.66
CA THR A 49 14.03 -8.52 0.47
C THR A 49 14.25 -8.19 -1.01
N VAL A 50 14.44 -9.21 -1.86
CA VAL A 50 14.60 -9.02 -3.30
C VAL A 50 13.34 -8.40 -3.89
N LEU A 51 12.15 -8.89 -3.53
CA LEU A 51 10.88 -8.35 -3.98
C LEU A 51 10.75 -6.87 -3.60
N ARG A 52 11.01 -6.52 -2.33
CA ARG A 52 10.97 -5.12 -1.85
C ARG A 52 11.92 -4.22 -2.63
N ASN A 53 13.13 -4.68 -2.93
CA ASN A 53 14.12 -3.94 -3.70
C ASN A 53 13.69 -3.76 -5.16
N LEU A 54 13.08 -4.77 -5.78
CA LEU A 54 12.53 -4.67 -7.13
C LEU A 54 11.36 -3.68 -7.19
N VAL A 55 10.42 -3.76 -6.23
CA VAL A 55 9.31 -2.80 -6.11
C VAL A 55 9.85 -1.38 -5.97
N THR A 56 10.81 -1.15 -5.07
CA THR A 56 11.42 0.17 -4.86
C THR A 56 12.07 0.69 -6.15
N THR A 57 12.73 -0.20 -6.91
CA THR A 57 13.37 0.14 -8.19
C THR A 57 12.36 0.53 -9.25
N LEU A 58 11.27 -0.24 -9.39
CA LEU A 58 10.18 0.04 -10.34
C LEU A 58 9.47 1.36 -10.02
N VAL A 59 9.20 1.62 -8.75
CA VAL A 59 8.63 2.89 -8.29
C VAL A 59 9.55 4.06 -8.66
N GLY A 60 10.85 3.95 -8.36
CA GLY A 60 11.82 4.99 -8.70
C GLY A 60 11.93 5.25 -10.20
N PHE A 61 11.73 4.23 -11.05
CA PHE A 61 11.70 4.42 -12.50
C PHE A 61 10.48 5.21 -12.97
N VAL A 62 9.31 4.93 -12.41
CA VAL A 62 8.06 5.63 -12.74
C VAL A 62 8.08 7.07 -12.25
N ASP A 63 8.54 7.30 -11.02
CA ASP A 63 8.63 8.63 -10.40
C ASP A 63 9.49 9.59 -11.24
N ARG A 64 10.58 9.09 -11.85
CA ARG A 64 11.43 9.90 -12.76
C ARG A 64 10.71 10.39 -14.03
N ARG A 65 9.64 9.73 -14.47
CA ARG A 65 8.85 10.16 -15.65
C ARG A 65 7.70 11.10 -15.28
N ASP A 66 7.32 11.16 -14.00
CA ASP A 66 6.22 12.01 -13.49
C ASP A 66 6.68 12.75 -12.23
N PRO A 67 7.48 13.82 -12.36
CA PRO A 67 8.03 14.57 -11.22
C PRO A 67 6.94 15.15 -10.30
N PHE A 68 5.76 15.45 -10.85
CA PHE A 68 4.64 16.00 -10.08
C PHE A 68 3.87 14.95 -9.27
N SER A 69 4.08 13.66 -9.58
CA SER A 69 3.54 12.54 -8.80
C SER A 69 4.64 11.76 -8.08
N ALA A 70 5.89 12.22 -8.12
CA ALA A 70 6.97 11.68 -7.32
C ALA A 70 6.53 11.66 -5.85
N ASP A 71 6.75 10.53 -5.18
CA ASP A 71 6.27 10.23 -3.83
C ASP A 71 4.75 10.16 -3.62
N GLN A 72 3.87 10.43 -4.60
CA GLN A 72 2.43 10.28 -4.38
C GLN A 72 2.07 8.84 -4.02
N SER A 73 2.59 7.84 -4.76
CA SER A 73 2.38 6.43 -4.40
C SER A 73 2.87 6.13 -2.99
N ARG A 74 4.06 6.64 -2.62
CA ARG A 74 4.65 6.46 -1.27
C ARG A 74 3.80 7.08 -0.17
N ARG A 75 3.33 8.32 -0.35
CA ARG A 75 2.42 9.01 0.59
C ARG A 75 1.11 8.24 0.73
N VAL A 76 0.54 7.78 -0.38
CA VAL A 76 -0.69 6.96 -0.38
C VAL A 76 -0.45 5.65 0.38
N THR A 77 0.65 4.96 0.12
CA THR A 77 1.01 3.73 0.84
C THR A 77 1.16 3.98 2.34
N ASN A 78 1.88 5.03 2.73
CA ASN A 78 2.07 5.36 4.15
C ASN A 78 0.75 5.59 4.87
N VAL A 79 -0.17 6.34 4.26
CA VAL A 79 -1.52 6.54 4.80
C VAL A 79 -2.30 5.22 4.84
N ALA A 80 -2.29 4.47 3.74
CA ALA A 80 -3.03 3.23 3.61
C ALA A 80 -2.58 2.18 4.64
N VAL A 81 -1.27 2.00 4.84
CA VAL A 81 -0.72 1.07 5.84
C VAL A 81 -1.11 1.50 7.26
N ALA A 82 -1.07 2.81 7.57
CA ALA A 82 -1.52 3.32 8.87
C ALA A 82 -3.00 3.02 9.13
N VAL A 83 -3.86 3.23 8.12
CA VAL A 83 -5.30 2.92 8.21
C VAL A 83 -5.55 1.42 8.33
N ALA A 84 -4.86 0.58 7.55
CA ALA A 84 -4.99 -0.88 7.64
C ALA A 84 -4.60 -1.41 9.03
N LYS A 85 -3.55 -0.86 9.62
CA LYS A 85 -3.14 -1.17 11.01
C LYS A 85 -4.19 -0.71 12.03
N GLU A 86 -4.73 0.50 11.87
CA GLU A 86 -5.79 1.01 12.75
C GLU A 86 -7.07 0.14 12.69
N LEU A 87 -7.33 -0.48 11.53
CA LEU A 87 -8.42 -1.45 11.34
C LEU A 87 -8.13 -2.85 11.88
N ASN A 88 -6.92 -3.10 12.39
CA ASN A 88 -6.43 -4.41 12.84
C ASN A 88 -6.51 -5.49 11.75
N TYR A 89 -6.19 -5.13 10.51
CA TYR A 89 -6.08 -6.10 9.43
C TYR A 89 -4.85 -7.00 9.59
N SER A 90 -4.92 -8.18 8.96
CA SER A 90 -3.83 -9.16 8.98
C SER A 90 -2.58 -8.63 8.28
N ASP A 91 -1.43 -9.21 8.62
CA ASP A 91 -0.15 -8.86 8.00
C ASP A 91 -0.15 -9.06 6.47
N ASP A 92 -0.90 -10.04 5.96
CA ASP A 92 -1.06 -10.27 4.51
C ASP A 92 -1.81 -9.12 3.83
N ILE A 93 -2.86 -8.59 4.46
CA ILE A 93 -3.59 -7.42 3.94
C ILE A 93 -2.69 -6.18 4.01
N ILE A 94 -1.98 -5.97 5.12
CA ILE A 94 -1.06 -4.83 5.27
C ILE A 94 0.05 -4.89 4.22
N ARG A 95 0.63 -6.07 3.97
CA ARG A 95 1.63 -6.28 2.90
C ARG A 95 1.03 -6.06 1.51
N THR A 96 -0.20 -6.51 1.27
CA THR A 96 -0.90 -6.25 0.01
C THR A 96 -1.09 -4.75 -0.21
N VAL A 97 -1.50 -4.02 0.83
CA VAL A 97 -1.64 -2.56 0.81
C VAL A 97 -0.31 -1.88 0.53
N ASP A 98 0.77 -2.34 1.16
CA ASP A 98 2.12 -1.80 0.97
C ASP A 98 2.59 -1.96 -0.48
N ILE A 99 2.53 -3.18 -1.03
CA ILE A 99 3.00 -3.47 -2.39
C ILE A 99 2.10 -2.80 -3.43
N ALA A 100 0.77 -2.99 -3.34
CA ALA A 100 -0.18 -2.42 -4.30
C ALA A 100 -0.19 -0.88 -4.24
N GLY A 101 -0.12 -0.28 -3.05
CA GLY A 101 -0.03 1.17 -2.90
C GLY A 101 1.19 1.76 -3.59
N ASN A 102 2.35 1.12 -3.45
CA ASN A 102 3.58 1.56 -4.10
C ASN A 102 3.51 1.42 -5.62
N LEU A 103 2.95 0.32 -6.12
CA LEU A 103 2.89 0.00 -7.54
C LEU A 103 1.68 0.60 -8.27
N MET A 104 0.75 1.27 -7.59
CA MET A 104 -0.53 1.70 -8.19
C MET A 104 -0.39 2.56 -9.45
N ASN A 105 0.71 3.29 -9.58
CA ASN A 105 0.95 4.21 -10.68
C ASN A 105 1.92 3.65 -11.75
N ILE A 106 2.34 2.39 -11.68
CA ILE A 106 3.30 1.82 -12.64
C ILE A 106 2.80 1.89 -14.09
N GLY A 107 1.49 1.78 -14.31
CA GLY A 107 0.87 1.92 -15.62
C GLY A 107 1.04 3.30 -16.26
N LYS A 108 1.46 4.33 -15.51
CA LYS A 108 1.86 5.63 -16.08
C LYS A 108 3.03 5.52 -17.03
N VAL A 109 3.81 4.42 -17.01
CA VAL A 109 4.85 4.14 -18.01
C VAL A 109 4.32 4.13 -19.44
N LEU A 110 3.04 3.78 -19.63
CA LEU A 110 2.35 3.73 -20.92
C LEU A 110 1.73 5.09 -21.31
N VAL A 111 1.73 6.08 -20.41
CA VAL A 111 1.18 7.40 -20.68
C VAL A 111 2.23 8.29 -21.34
N PRO A 112 1.88 9.04 -22.42
CA PRO A 112 2.80 9.99 -23.05
C PRO A 112 3.37 11.01 -22.05
N PRO A 113 4.71 11.23 -22.02
CA PRO A 113 5.34 12.18 -21.08
C PRO A 113 4.78 13.60 -21.16
N GLU A 114 4.32 14.03 -22.34
CA GLU A 114 3.75 15.35 -22.58
C GLU A 114 2.41 15.53 -21.85
N LEU A 115 1.69 14.44 -21.56
CA LEU A 115 0.47 14.47 -20.76
C LEU A 115 0.77 14.52 -19.26
N LEU A 116 1.81 13.82 -18.81
CA LEU A 116 2.22 13.79 -17.40
C LEU A 116 2.79 15.13 -16.92
N THR A 117 3.48 15.85 -17.81
CA THR A 117 4.15 17.13 -17.51
C THR A 117 3.30 18.36 -17.89
N LYS A 118 2.05 18.16 -18.35
CA LYS A 118 1.19 19.24 -18.84
C LYS A 118 0.73 20.16 -17.72
N THR A 119 1.08 21.44 -17.79
CA THR A 119 0.68 22.48 -16.82
C THR A 119 -0.69 23.10 -17.09
N LYS A 120 -1.24 22.91 -18.29
CA LYS A 120 -2.58 23.37 -18.69
C LYS A 120 -3.63 22.30 -18.39
N ASN A 121 -4.90 22.71 -18.28
CA ASN A 121 -6.02 21.79 -18.09
C ASN A 121 -6.01 20.67 -19.13
N LEU A 122 -6.12 19.44 -18.65
CA LEU A 122 -6.27 18.23 -19.47
C LEU A 122 -7.69 18.19 -20.04
N SER A 123 -7.82 17.81 -21.31
CA SER A 123 -9.10 17.47 -21.92
C SER A 123 -9.68 16.20 -21.29
N ALA A 124 -10.98 15.96 -21.48
CA ALA A 124 -11.63 14.74 -20.98
C ALA A 124 -10.92 13.45 -21.42
N LYS A 125 -10.54 13.39 -22.71
CA LYS A 125 -9.80 12.24 -23.27
C LYS A 125 -8.43 12.05 -22.62
N GLU A 126 -7.70 13.14 -22.38
CA GLU A 126 -6.38 13.07 -21.74
C GLU A 126 -6.50 12.64 -20.27
N MET A 127 -7.54 13.11 -19.56
CA MET A 127 -7.84 12.63 -18.21
C MET A 127 -8.18 11.14 -18.19
N ASP A 128 -8.93 10.65 -19.18
CA ASP A 128 -9.29 9.24 -19.25
C ASP A 128 -8.07 8.35 -19.50
N ILE A 129 -7.11 8.79 -20.33
CA ILE A 129 -5.81 8.09 -20.50
C ILE A 129 -5.08 7.97 -19.16
N ILE A 130 -5.00 9.06 -18.39
CA ILE A 130 -4.33 9.05 -17.08
C ILE A 130 -5.11 8.18 -16.07
N ARG A 131 -6.44 8.24 -16.04
CA ARG A 131 -7.24 7.37 -15.15
C ARG A 131 -7.09 5.90 -15.51
N ASN A 132 -7.06 5.57 -16.79
CA ASN A 132 -6.88 4.20 -17.27
C ASN A 132 -5.48 3.65 -16.95
N SER A 133 -4.49 4.51 -16.65
CA SER A 133 -3.17 4.04 -16.20
C SER A 133 -3.21 3.22 -14.92
N LEU A 134 -4.22 3.42 -14.04
CA LEU A 134 -4.40 2.56 -12.86
C LEU A 134 -4.81 1.13 -13.23
N PHE A 135 -5.63 0.97 -14.29
CA PHE A 135 -5.98 -0.36 -14.80
C PHE A 135 -4.78 -1.01 -15.49
N ALA A 136 -4.02 -0.21 -16.26
CA ALA A 136 -2.78 -0.68 -16.83
C ALA A 136 -1.77 -1.15 -15.77
N SER A 137 -1.75 -0.55 -14.57
CA SER A 137 -0.94 -1.04 -13.45
C SER A 137 -1.33 -2.46 -13.04
N ALA A 138 -2.61 -2.79 -13.02
CA ALA A 138 -3.07 -4.15 -12.73
C ALA A 138 -2.68 -5.12 -13.85
N ASP A 139 -2.86 -4.71 -15.12
CA ASP A 139 -2.53 -5.54 -16.29
C ASP A 139 -1.02 -5.84 -16.39
N LEU A 140 -0.16 -4.83 -16.12
CA LEU A 140 1.29 -5.00 -16.14
C LEU A 140 1.82 -5.96 -15.06
N LEU A 141 1.03 -6.18 -14.00
CA LEU A 141 1.41 -6.97 -12.83
C LEU A 141 0.63 -8.29 -12.72
N GLU A 142 -0.21 -8.60 -13.69
CA GLU A 142 -1.10 -9.77 -13.67
C GLU A 142 -0.31 -11.10 -13.65
N GLU A 143 0.82 -11.16 -14.35
CA GLU A 143 1.68 -12.35 -14.45
C GLU A 143 2.72 -12.44 -13.31
N VAL A 144 2.78 -11.44 -12.41
CA VAL A 144 3.73 -11.44 -11.30
C VAL A 144 3.09 -12.09 -10.08
N ASP A 145 3.64 -13.22 -9.64
CA ASP A 145 3.22 -13.85 -8.41
C ASP A 145 3.83 -13.15 -7.20
N PHE A 146 2.98 -12.47 -6.42
CA PHE A 146 3.35 -11.78 -5.19
C PHE A 146 3.06 -12.61 -3.93
N ASP A 147 2.57 -13.85 -4.06
CA ASP A 147 1.93 -14.62 -2.98
C ASP A 147 0.80 -13.84 -2.27
N LEU A 148 0.26 -12.81 -2.93
CA LEU A 148 -0.69 -11.83 -2.41
C LEU A 148 -1.58 -11.28 -3.54
N PRO A 149 -2.81 -10.83 -3.26
CA PRO A 149 -3.75 -10.34 -4.27
C PRO A 149 -3.43 -8.91 -4.76
N VAL A 150 -2.19 -8.63 -5.15
CA VAL A 150 -1.71 -7.29 -5.56
C VAL A 150 -2.41 -6.81 -6.82
N ALA A 151 -2.32 -7.56 -7.93
CA ALA A 151 -2.94 -7.15 -9.20
C ALA A 151 -4.46 -7.04 -9.09
N ALA A 152 -5.11 -7.97 -8.38
CA ALA A 152 -6.53 -7.91 -8.09
C ALA A 152 -6.91 -6.65 -7.28
N THR A 153 -6.11 -6.29 -6.26
CA THR A 153 -6.29 -5.07 -5.48
C THR A 153 -6.20 -3.82 -6.36
N LEU A 154 -5.20 -3.76 -7.24
CA LEU A 154 -5.01 -2.64 -8.17
C LEU A 154 -6.20 -2.46 -9.12
N ARG A 155 -6.74 -3.57 -9.64
CA ARG A 155 -7.89 -3.59 -10.55
C ARG A 155 -9.16 -3.01 -9.90
N GLN A 156 -9.27 -3.08 -8.58
CA GLN A 156 -10.42 -2.62 -7.80
C GLN A 156 -10.31 -1.18 -7.29
N LEU A 157 -9.20 -0.47 -7.51
CA LEU A 157 -8.98 0.86 -6.92
C LEU A 157 -9.94 1.95 -7.41
N GLN A 158 -10.61 1.74 -8.54
CA GLN A 158 -11.63 2.64 -9.09
C GLN A 158 -13.06 2.15 -8.87
N GLU A 159 -13.25 1.09 -8.06
CA GLU A 159 -14.56 0.69 -7.58
C GLU A 159 -15.09 1.71 -6.55
N ASN A 160 -16.40 1.91 -6.54
CA ASN A 160 -17.08 2.76 -5.55
C ASN A 160 -17.89 1.85 -4.65
N TRP A 161 -17.94 2.17 -3.36
CA TRP A 161 -18.68 1.39 -2.36
C TRP A 161 -20.15 1.08 -2.74
N ASP A 162 -20.82 1.98 -3.46
CA ASP A 162 -22.21 1.81 -3.92
C ASP A 162 -22.39 0.94 -5.17
N GLY A 163 -21.29 0.54 -5.83
CA GLY A 163 -21.28 -0.22 -7.10
C GLY A 163 -21.27 0.64 -8.36
N SER A 164 -21.21 1.97 -8.26
CA SER A 164 -21.11 2.88 -9.41
C SER A 164 -19.70 2.99 -10.02
N GLY A 165 -18.74 2.28 -9.44
CA GLY A 165 -17.35 2.27 -9.88
C GLY A 165 -17.10 1.32 -11.05
N GLN A 166 -15.83 1.22 -11.42
CA GLN A 166 -15.39 0.45 -12.58
C GLN A 166 -14.06 -0.26 -12.26
N PRO A 167 -13.75 -1.38 -12.94
CA PRO A 167 -14.39 -1.90 -14.16
C PRO A 167 -15.47 -2.96 -13.92
N GLN A 168 -15.57 -3.52 -12.72
CA GLN A 168 -16.43 -4.67 -12.40
C GLN A 168 -17.74 -4.23 -11.74
N GLY A 169 -17.83 -3.01 -11.21
CA GLY A 169 -19.02 -2.52 -10.53
C GLY A 169 -19.25 -3.21 -9.19
N LEU A 170 -18.16 -3.57 -8.51
CA LEU A 170 -18.21 -4.27 -7.22
C LEU A 170 -18.82 -3.36 -6.15
N LYS A 171 -19.61 -3.96 -5.25
CA LYS A 171 -20.33 -3.23 -4.22
C LYS A 171 -19.94 -3.67 -2.82
N GLY A 172 -19.73 -2.68 -1.94
CA GLY A 172 -19.49 -2.92 -0.52
C GLY A 172 -18.33 -3.87 -0.26
N ILE A 173 -18.64 -5.01 0.36
CA ILE A 173 -17.65 -6.02 0.77
C ILE A 173 -17.11 -6.88 -0.37
N GLU A 174 -17.68 -6.77 -1.57
CA GLU A 174 -17.11 -7.38 -2.78
C GLU A 174 -15.77 -6.72 -3.16
N ILE A 175 -15.57 -5.46 -2.74
CA ILE A 175 -14.31 -4.75 -2.86
C ILE A 175 -13.37 -5.24 -1.76
N GLY A 176 -12.18 -5.73 -2.15
CA GLY A 176 -11.17 -6.21 -1.24
C GLY A 176 -10.76 -5.17 -0.19
N GLU A 177 -10.42 -5.63 1.01
CA GLU A 177 -10.05 -4.75 2.14
C GLU A 177 -8.86 -3.84 1.78
N ALA A 178 -7.84 -4.39 1.11
CA ALA A 178 -6.69 -3.62 0.66
C ALA A 178 -7.10 -2.51 -0.32
N ALA A 179 -7.99 -2.80 -1.27
CA ALA A 179 -8.44 -1.83 -2.27
C ALA A 179 -9.25 -0.69 -1.63
N ARG A 180 -10.13 -1.01 -0.68
CA ARG A 180 -10.91 -0.01 0.08
C ARG A 180 -10.02 0.96 0.84
N VAL A 181 -8.98 0.45 1.49
CA VAL A 181 -8.02 1.26 2.24
C VAL A 181 -7.21 2.16 1.32
N ILE A 182 -6.69 1.61 0.22
CA ILE A 182 -5.90 2.38 -0.76
C ILE A 182 -6.76 3.46 -1.42
N ALA A 183 -8.02 3.18 -1.77
CA ALA A 183 -8.91 4.14 -2.40
C ALA A 183 -9.14 5.39 -1.53
N VAL A 184 -9.39 5.19 -0.22
CA VAL A 184 -9.53 6.29 0.76
C VAL A 184 -8.22 7.06 0.91
N ALA A 185 -7.10 6.34 1.06
CA ALA A 185 -5.78 6.96 1.19
C ALA A 185 -5.41 7.80 -0.05
N ASN A 186 -5.69 7.30 -1.26
CA ASN A 186 -5.43 7.99 -2.53
C ASN A 186 -6.26 9.28 -2.65
N ALA A 187 -7.54 9.22 -2.28
CA ALA A 187 -8.40 10.40 -2.25
C ALA A 187 -7.89 11.44 -1.23
N PHE A 188 -7.54 11.00 -0.02
CA PHE A 188 -6.99 11.86 1.02
C PHE A 188 -5.71 12.56 0.57
N VAL A 189 -4.67 11.78 0.20
CA VAL A 189 -3.38 12.31 -0.25
C VAL A 189 -3.57 13.20 -1.47
N GLY A 190 -4.39 12.77 -2.43
CA GLY A 190 -4.74 13.59 -3.58
C GLY A 190 -5.26 14.96 -3.17
N MET A 191 -6.16 15.05 -2.18
CA MET A 191 -6.72 16.32 -1.69
C MET A 191 -5.69 17.19 -0.96
N VAL A 192 -4.88 16.60 -0.09
CA VAL A 192 -3.99 17.32 0.84
C VAL A 192 -2.59 17.56 0.28
N SER A 193 -2.30 17.06 -0.92
CA SER A 193 -1.10 17.40 -1.68
C SER A 193 -1.39 18.44 -2.77
N PRO A 194 -0.47 19.39 -3.00
CA PRO A 194 -0.59 20.34 -4.09
C PRO A 194 -0.45 19.62 -5.44
N ARG A 195 -1.06 20.18 -6.48
CA ARG A 195 -0.92 19.74 -7.86
C ARG A 195 -0.60 20.93 -8.75
N ALA A 196 -0.09 20.69 -9.95
CA ALA A 196 0.25 21.74 -10.92
C ALA A 196 -0.88 22.78 -11.14
N TYR A 197 -2.14 22.37 -11.01
CA TYR A 197 -3.33 23.19 -11.25
C TYR A 197 -4.11 23.60 -9.99
N ARG A 198 -3.74 23.15 -8.79
CA ARG A 198 -4.42 23.53 -7.54
C ARG A 198 -3.56 23.38 -6.30
N SER A 199 -3.79 24.23 -5.31
CA SER A 199 -3.21 24.08 -3.98
C SER A 199 -3.77 22.86 -3.23
N ALA A 200 -3.03 22.42 -2.21
CA ALA A 200 -3.48 21.43 -1.24
C ALA A 200 -4.72 21.94 -0.47
N LEU A 201 -5.66 21.03 -0.19
CA LEU A 201 -6.72 21.26 0.77
C LEU A 201 -6.19 21.02 2.19
N GLY A 202 -6.69 21.77 3.17
CA GLY A 202 -6.42 21.47 4.57
C GLY A 202 -7.07 20.16 5.02
N PHE A 203 -6.49 19.49 6.02
CA PHE A 203 -6.97 18.18 6.50
C PHE A 203 -8.46 18.18 6.88
N SER A 204 -8.94 19.22 7.55
CA SER A 204 -10.35 19.30 7.95
C SER A 204 -11.30 19.36 6.73
N ALA A 205 -10.90 20.02 5.64
CA ALA A 205 -11.67 20.04 4.40
C ALA A 205 -11.61 18.68 3.69
N ALA A 206 -10.44 18.05 3.63
CA ALA A 206 -10.29 16.71 3.05
C ALA A 206 -11.12 15.66 3.80
N VAL A 207 -11.11 15.69 5.14
CA VAL A 207 -11.94 14.81 5.99
C VAL A 207 -13.43 15.02 5.72
N LYS A 208 -13.88 16.28 5.60
CA LYS A 208 -15.27 16.59 5.27
C LYS A 208 -15.67 15.96 3.92
N HIS A 209 -14.85 16.12 2.89
CA HIS A 209 -15.11 15.51 1.58
C HIS A 209 -15.19 13.98 1.65
N LEU A 210 -14.32 13.33 2.42
CA LEU A 210 -14.36 11.87 2.59
C LEU A 210 -15.62 11.40 3.33
N LEU A 211 -16.09 12.17 4.32
CA LEU A 211 -17.32 11.88 5.05
C LEU A 211 -18.55 12.07 4.16
N ASP A 212 -18.59 13.11 3.34
CA ASP A 212 -19.67 13.37 2.39
C ASP A 212 -19.76 12.26 1.31
N ASP A 213 -18.63 11.63 0.99
CA ASP A 213 -18.53 10.51 0.03
C ASP A 213 -18.58 9.12 0.68
N ALA A 214 -18.73 9.02 2.01
CA ALA A 214 -18.83 7.75 2.73
C ALA A 214 -20.15 7.03 2.38
N ASP A 215 -20.11 5.69 2.33
CA ASP A 215 -21.19 4.80 1.86
C ASP A 215 -21.61 4.98 0.40
N ARG A 216 -21.03 5.94 -0.33
CA ARG A 216 -21.22 6.12 -1.77
C ARG A 216 -19.97 5.67 -2.52
N ARG A 217 -18.85 6.34 -2.26
CA ARG A 217 -17.57 6.00 -2.89
C ARG A 217 -16.68 5.19 -1.97
N PHE A 218 -16.71 5.48 -0.68
CA PHE A 218 -15.79 4.90 0.28
C PHE A 218 -16.50 4.08 1.35
N ASP A 219 -15.84 3.03 1.80
CA ASP A 219 -16.22 2.32 3.01
C ASP A 219 -16.14 3.27 4.21
N ARG A 220 -17.26 3.49 4.88
CA ARG A 220 -17.34 4.34 6.08
C ARG A 220 -16.37 3.88 7.17
N LYS A 221 -16.17 2.56 7.34
CA LYS A 221 -15.24 2.02 8.35
C LYS A 221 -13.81 2.49 8.08
N THR A 222 -13.38 2.47 6.83
CA THR A 222 -12.07 2.94 6.39
C THR A 222 -11.92 4.44 6.57
N VAL A 223 -12.93 5.23 6.21
CA VAL A 223 -12.93 6.69 6.43
C VAL A 223 -12.81 7.02 7.92
N SER A 224 -13.58 6.34 8.78
CA SER A 224 -13.51 6.52 10.23
C SER A 224 -12.13 6.17 10.81
N ALA A 225 -11.48 5.11 10.31
CA ALA A 225 -10.13 4.73 10.74
C ALA A 225 -9.09 5.79 10.35
N LEU A 226 -9.16 6.36 9.14
CA LEU A 226 -8.31 7.48 8.74
C LEU A 226 -8.47 8.69 9.67
N ILE A 227 -9.72 9.06 9.98
CA ILE A 227 -10.02 10.18 10.87
C ILE A 227 -9.47 9.91 12.27
N ASN A 228 -9.66 8.70 12.80
CA ASN A 228 -9.11 8.34 14.10
C ASN A 228 -7.58 8.47 14.14
N PHE A 229 -6.90 8.01 13.09
CA PHE A 229 -5.45 8.13 12.99
C PHE A 229 -5.00 9.61 12.95
N LEU A 230 -5.71 10.44 12.18
CA LEU A 230 -5.44 11.87 12.08
C LEU A 230 -5.54 12.58 13.43
N GLU A 231 -6.63 12.37 14.17
CA GLU A 231 -6.92 13.11 15.39
C GLU A 231 -6.25 12.52 16.64
N ASN A 232 -6.08 11.19 16.72
CA ASN A 232 -5.71 10.51 17.96
C ASN A 232 -4.37 9.77 17.92
N ARG A 233 -3.71 9.68 16.75
CA ARG A 233 -2.43 8.95 16.56
C ARG A 233 -1.31 9.84 16.00
N GLY A 234 -1.46 11.16 16.08
CA GLY A 234 -0.48 12.11 15.56
C GLY A 234 -0.46 12.24 14.03
N GLY A 235 -1.47 11.72 13.32
CA GLY A 235 -1.50 11.75 11.86
C GLY A 235 -1.39 13.16 11.26
N ARG A 236 -1.98 14.18 11.91
CA ARG A 236 -1.87 15.58 11.47
C ARG A 236 -0.42 16.09 11.49
N GLU A 237 0.33 15.78 12.52
CA GLU A 237 1.75 16.17 12.64
C GLU A 237 2.60 15.36 11.65
N ASN A 238 2.36 14.04 11.60
CA ASN A 238 3.10 13.12 10.73
C ASN A 238 2.97 13.48 9.24
N TRP A 239 1.81 13.97 8.79
CA TRP A 239 1.53 14.22 7.38
C TRP A 239 1.47 15.70 7.00
N GLN A 240 1.80 16.63 7.90
CA GLN A 240 1.76 18.06 7.64
C GLN A 240 2.58 18.45 6.39
N HIS A 241 3.71 17.78 6.19
CA HIS A 241 4.60 17.98 5.04
C HIS A 241 3.96 17.62 3.68
N PHE A 242 2.82 16.92 3.64
CA PHE A 242 2.12 16.61 2.39
C PHE A 242 1.61 17.86 1.67
N ALA A 243 1.37 18.95 2.40
CA ALA A 243 0.94 20.23 1.84
C ALA A 243 2.06 20.97 1.10
N ASN A 244 3.32 20.59 1.32
CA ASN A 244 4.47 21.20 0.66
C ASN A 244 4.56 20.67 -0.78
N PRO A 245 4.82 21.54 -1.77
CA PRO A 245 5.16 21.09 -3.11
C PRO A 245 6.42 20.22 -3.06
N PRO A 246 6.59 19.28 -4.00
CA PRO A 246 7.87 18.57 -4.14
C PRO A 246 8.99 19.62 -4.25
N GLU A 247 10.08 19.42 -3.51
CA GLU A 247 11.25 20.29 -3.62
C GLU A 247 11.74 20.23 -5.08
N ASP A 248 11.89 21.39 -5.72
CA ASP A 248 12.58 21.48 -7.01
C ASP A 248 14.00 20.96 -6.76
N GLU A 249 14.37 19.82 -7.35
CA GLU A 249 15.78 19.38 -7.46
C GLU A 249 16.54 20.33 -8.43
N THR A 250 16.50 21.64 -8.20
CA THR A 250 17.33 22.62 -8.89
C THR A 250 18.62 22.95 -8.12
N ASP A 251 19.00 22.14 -7.12
CA ASP A 251 20.38 22.10 -6.64
C ASP A 251 21.18 21.10 -7.50
N GLY A 252 21.43 21.52 -8.74
CA GLY A 252 22.63 21.04 -9.43
C GLY A 252 23.85 21.41 -8.58
N PRO A 253 24.91 20.58 -8.55
CA PRO A 253 26.06 20.82 -7.70
C PRO A 253 26.59 22.23 -7.97
N SER A 254 26.55 23.07 -6.92
CA SER A 254 27.22 24.36 -6.91
C SER A 254 28.67 24.14 -7.33
N LYS A 255 29.09 24.87 -8.37
CA LYS A 255 30.43 24.84 -8.96
C LYS A 255 31.56 24.94 -7.93
#